data_AF-A0A1R4IQL1-F1
#
_entry.id   AF-A0A1R4IQL1-F1
#
_cell.length_a   1.000
_cell.length_b   1.000
_cell.length_c   1.000
_cell.angle_alpha   90.00
_cell.angle_beta   90.00
_cell.angle_gamma   90.00
#
_symmetry.space_group_name_H-M   'P 1'
#
loop_
_entity.id
_entity.type
_entity.pdbx_description
1 polymer ?
#
loop_
_entity_poly.entity_id
_entity_poly.type
_entity_poly.pdbx_seq_one_letter_code
_entity_poly.pdbx_strand_id
1 'polypeptide(L)'
;METPVNMNFVGGYSEGEVVHTKEEAAKYFKEQDEATHLPFIFLSAGVSAELFMRTLEFAQEAGSTFNGVLCGRATWKGVVEPFATEGEDAAKEWLRTEGKENITKLNKVIVRTATSWHDIIEVE
;
A
#
# COMPACT_ATOMS: atom_id res chain seq x y z
N MET A 1 -9.83 -2.10 2.47
CA MET A 1 -9.67 -2.10 3.94
C MET A 1 -8.28 -1.61 4.32
N GLU A 2 -8.09 -1.21 5.57
CA GLU A 2 -6.76 -0.90 6.10
C GLU A 2 -5.95 -2.18 6.28
N THR A 3 -4.63 -2.06 6.37
CA THR A 3 -3.80 -3.15 6.85
C THR A 3 -4.08 -3.38 8.33
N PRO A 4 -4.00 -4.62 8.85
CA PRO A 4 -4.47 -4.94 10.20
C PRO A 4 -3.49 -4.46 11.29
N VAL A 5 -2.34 -3.91 10.89
CA VAL A 5 -1.32 -3.35 11.78
C VAL A 5 -0.84 -2.00 11.28
N ASN A 6 -0.40 -1.17 12.23
CA ASN A 6 0.37 0.03 11.92
C ASN A 6 1.86 -0.33 11.80
N MET A 7 2.35 -0.38 10.56
CA MET A 7 3.73 -0.80 10.25
C MET A 7 4.81 0.08 10.90
N ASN A 8 4.48 1.31 11.31
CA ASN A 8 5.42 2.18 12.03
C ASN A 8 5.80 1.63 13.42
N PHE A 9 5.09 0.65 13.95
CA PHE A 9 5.35 0.04 15.27
C PHE A 9 5.73 -1.44 15.17
N VAL A 10 6.04 -1.93 13.96
CA VAL A 10 6.45 -3.31 13.71
C VAL A 10 7.97 -3.40 13.67
N GLY A 11 8.55 -4.40 14.33
CA GLY A 11 10.01 -4.63 14.33
C GLY A 11 10.60 -4.70 12.91
N GLY A 12 11.69 -3.97 12.67
CA GLY A 12 12.33 -3.88 11.34
C GLY A 12 11.67 -2.92 10.34
N TYR A 13 10.56 -2.28 10.74
CA TYR A 13 9.94 -1.15 10.04
C TYR A 13 9.93 0.11 10.92
N SER A 14 9.74 -0.05 12.23
CA SER A 14 9.80 1.03 13.21
C SER A 14 11.21 1.62 13.33
N GLU A 15 11.28 2.94 13.44
CA GLU A 15 12.47 3.70 13.82
C GLU A 15 12.51 4.00 15.33
N GLY A 16 11.48 3.62 16.08
CA GLY A 16 11.29 3.95 17.49
C GLY A 16 10.68 2.81 18.29
N GLU A 17 9.56 3.08 18.96
CA GLU A 17 8.86 2.07 19.75
C GLU A 17 8.38 0.90 18.87
N VAL A 18 8.56 -0.31 19.38
CA VAL A 18 8.10 -1.54 18.75
C VAL A 18 6.99 -2.11 19.60
N VAL A 19 5.78 -2.17 19.04
CA VAL A 19 4.58 -2.72 19.69
C VAL A 19 4.35 -4.17 19.23
N HIS A 20 4.77 -4.51 18.01
CA HIS A 20 4.62 -5.85 17.45
C HIS A 20 5.93 -6.37 16.86
N THR A 21 6.21 -7.66 17.05
CA THR A 21 7.24 -8.33 16.26
C THR A 21 6.77 -8.54 14.81
N LYS A 22 7.68 -8.92 13.91
CA LYS A 22 7.27 -9.26 12.53
C LYS A 22 6.36 -10.48 12.51
N GLU A 23 6.62 -11.47 13.35
CA GLU A 23 5.84 -12.70 13.43
C GLU A 23 4.41 -12.42 13.89
N GLU A 24 4.25 -11.54 14.89
CA GLU A 24 2.93 -11.09 15.34
C GLU A 24 2.19 -10.33 14.25
N ALA A 25 2.87 -9.38 13.59
CA ALA A 25 2.30 -8.62 12.49
C ALA A 25 1.87 -9.53 11.32
N ALA A 26 2.69 -10.51 10.95
CA ALA A 26 2.39 -11.47 9.90
C ALA A 26 1.14 -12.31 10.25
N LYS A 27 1.02 -12.73 11.52
CA LYS A 27 -0.18 -13.45 11.99
C LYS A 27 -1.46 -12.63 11.76
N TYR A 28 -1.43 -11.32 12.05
CA TYR A 28 -2.60 -10.46 11.84
C TYR A 28 -2.98 -10.28 10.36
N PHE A 29 -2.01 -10.25 9.45
CA PHE A 29 -2.29 -10.26 8.00
C PHE A 29 -2.96 -11.56 7.56
N LYS A 30 -2.50 -12.69 8.07
CA LYS A 30 -3.14 -13.99 7.81
C LYS A 30 -4.55 -14.07 8.39
N GLU A 31 -4.75 -13.62 9.62
CA GLU A 31 -6.08 -13.57 10.25
C GLU A 31 -7.05 -12.66 9.48
N GLN A 32 -6.57 -11.55 8.91
CA GLN A 32 -7.38 -10.67 8.06
C GLN A 32 -7.80 -11.36 6.76
N ASP A 33 -6.91 -12.11 6.13
CA ASP A 33 -7.19 -12.88 4.92
C ASP A 33 -8.26 -13.96 5.19
N GLU A 34 -8.08 -14.72 6.29
CA GLU A 34 -9.02 -15.77 6.73
C GLU A 34 -10.38 -15.22 7.20
N ALA A 35 -10.49 -13.92 7.46
CA ALA A 35 -11.73 -13.28 7.94
C ALA A 35 -12.77 -13.02 6.83
N THR A 36 -12.44 -13.23 5.55
CA THR A 36 -13.35 -12.96 4.44
C THR A 36 -13.20 -13.97 3.30
N HIS A 37 -14.28 -14.19 2.55
CA HIS A 37 -14.26 -14.89 1.26
C HIS A 37 -14.48 -13.95 0.08
N LEU A 38 -14.67 -12.66 0.34
CA LEU A 38 -14.82 -11.63 -0.69
C LEU A 38 -13.45 -11.07 -1.08
N PRO A 39 -13.27 -10.67 -2.36
CA PRO A 39 -12.10 -9.91 -2.75
C PRO A 39 -11.95 -8.64 -1.91
N PHE A 40 -10.72 -8.33 -1.53
CA PHE A 40 -10.41 -7.14 -0.77
C PHE A 40 -9.16 -6.45 -1.30
N ILE A 41 -9.13 -5.14 -1.13
CA ILE A 41 -8.01 -4.28 -1.57
C ILE A 41 -7.54 -3.41 -0.41
N PHE A 42 -6.25 -3.06 -0.40
CA PHE A 42 -5.70 -2.18 0.62
C PHE A 42 -5.83 -0.71 0.27
N LEU A 43 -6.07 0.12 1.30
CA LEU A 43 -5.98 1.57 1.19
C LEU A 43 -4.76 2.06 1.99
N SER A 44 -4.05 3.06 1.45
CA SER A 44 -2.71 3.44 1.95
C SER A 44 -2.71 4.28 3.22
N ALA A 45 -3.89 4.67 3.74
CA ALA A 45 -4.09 5.43 4.98
C ALA A 45 -3.24 6.72 5.18
N GLY A 46 -2.49 7.18 4.18
CA GLY A 46 -1.63 8.36 4.28
C GLY A 46 -0.18 8.09 4.71
N VAL A 47 0.27 6.83 4.73
CA VAL A 47 1.71 6.53 4.85
C VAL A 47 2.47 6.94 3.57
N SER A 48 3.80 6.96 3.63
CA SER A 48 4.63 7.22 2.45
C SER A 48 4.46 6.13 1.38
N ALA A 49 4.71 6.46 0.12
CA ALA A 49 4.68 5.48 -0.98
C ALA A 49 5.58 4.28 -0.71
N GLU A 50 6.78 4.54 -0.21
CA GLU A 50 7.77 3.51 0.11
C GLU A 50 7.30 2.58 1.23
N LEU A 51 6.80 3.13 2.34
CA LEU A 51 6.30 2.31 3.43
C LEU A 51 5.10 1.47 2.98
N PHE A 52 4.18 2.06 2.19
CA PHE A 52 3.05 1.31 1.65
C PHE A 52 3.50 0.15 0.76
N MET A 53 4.43 0.39 -0.18
CA MET A 53 4.96 -0.68 -1.04
C MET A 53 5.62 -1.81 -0.22
N ARG A 54 6.45 -1.48 0.78
CA ARG A 54 7.04 -2.47 1.68
C ARG A 54 6.00 -3.21 2.52
N THR A 55 4.85 -2.58 2.79
CA THR A 55 3.74 -3.21 3.49
C THR A 55 3.02 -4.22 2.61
N LEU A 56 2.87 -3.95 1.31
CA LEU A 56 2.28 -4.90 0.36
C LEU A 56 3.16 -6.15 0.19
N GLU A 57 4.49 -5.98 0.17
CA GLU A 57 5.43 -7.11 0.16
C GLU A 57 5.29 -7.94 1.42
N PHE A 58 5.29 -7.28 2.57
CA PHE A 58 5.11 -7.95 3.85
C PHE A 58 3.76 -8.69 3.96
N ALA A 59 2.68 -8.09 3.46
CA ALA A 59 1.36 -8.72 3.45
C ALA A 59 1.38 -10.03 2.64
N GLN A 60 2.01 -10.02 1.46
CA GLN A 60 2.14 -11.21 0.63
C GLN A 60 3.03 -12.27 1.29
N GLU A 61 4.17 -11.87 1.88
CA GLU A 61 5.06 -12.78 2.62
C GLU A 61 4.36 -13.41 3.84
N ALA A 62 3.45 -12.67 4.47
CA ALA A 62 2.61 -13.12 5.57
C ALA A 62 1.45 -14.04 5.14
N GLY A 63 1.25 -14.24 3.83
CA GLY A 63 0.22 -15.12 3.28
C GLY A 63 -1.11 -14.42 2.94
N SER A 64 -1.16 -13.10 2.92
CA SER A 64 -2.34 -12.36 2.46
C SER A 64 -2.52 -12.51 0.95
N THR A 65 -3.75 -12.78 0.51
CA THR A 65 -4.15 -12.93 -0.89
C THR A 65 -4.92 -11.71 -1.42
N PHE A 66 -4.63 -10.52 -0.87
CA PHE A 66 -5.26 -9.27 -1.25
C PHE A 66 -5.24 -9.02 -2.77
N ASN A 67 -6.28 -8.36 -3.28
CA ASN A 67 -6.58 -8.33 -4.71
C ASN A 67 -6.23 -7.01 -5.41
N GLY A 68 -5.48 -6.15 -4.74
CA GLY A 68 -5.05 -4.86 -5.27
C GLY A 68 -5.11 -3.75 -4.23
N VAL A 69 -5.08 -2.51 -4.70
CA VAL A 69 -5.06 -1.33 -3.84
C VAL A 69 -5.91 -0.19 -4.39
N LEU A 70 -6.41 0.65 -3.49
CA LEU A 70 -6.94 1.97 -3.82
C LEU A 70 -6.06 3.02 -3.12
N CYS A 71 -5.04 3.47 -3.86
CA CYS A 71 -3.99 4.34 -3.34
C CYS A 71 -4.15 5.78 -3.82
N GLY A 72 -4.32 6.71 -2.87
CA GLY A 72 -4.43 8.15 -3.16
C GLY A 72 -3.20 8.93 -2.72
N ARG A 73 -3.22 9.42 -1.48
CA ARG A 73 -2.21 10.35 -0.93
C ARG A 73 -0.76 9.88 -1.09
N ALA A 74 -0.49 8.58 -0.93
CA ALA A 74 0.85 8.06 -1.13
C ALA A 74 1.38 8.27 -2.56
N THR A 75 0.50 8.38 -3.57
CA THR A 75 0.89 8.65 -4.96
C THR A 75 1.04 10.14 -5.25
N TRP A 76 0.10 10.98 -4.79
CA TRP A 76 -0.02 12.37 -5.27
C TRP A 76 0.11 13.46 -4.20
N LYS A 77 0.24 13.16 -2.90
CA LYS A 77 0.30 14.20 -1.85
C LYS A 77 1.38 15.26 -2.10
N GLY A 78 2.51 14.86 -2.67
CA GLY A 78 3.62 15.77 -2.95
C GLY A 78 3.30 16.87 -3.97
N VAL A 79 2.26 16.71 -4.80
CA VAL A 79 1.84 17.75 -5.77
C VAL A 79 1.24 18.99 -5.10
N VAL A 80 0.74 18.85 -3.86
CA VAL A 80 0.00 19.91 -3.18
C VAL A 80 0.86 21.16 -2.98
N GLU A 81 2.14 20.97 -2.63
CA GLU A 81 3.07 22.08 -2.42
C GLU A 81 3.41 22.81 -3.73
N PRO A 82 3.95 22.15 -4.79
CA PRO A 82 4.19 22.79 -6.08
C PRO A 82 2.96 23.50 -6.65
N PHE A 83 1.76 22.92 -6.49
CA PHE A 83 0.53 23.57 -6.92
C PHE A 83 0.25 24.85 -6.14
N ALA A 84 0.39 24.82 -4.81
CA ALA A 84 0.08 25.95 -3.94
C ALA A 84 1.10 27.09 -4.04
N THR A 85 2.37 26.77 -4.28
CA THR A 85 3.48 27.75 -4.28
C THR A 85 3.89 28.22 -5.67
N GLU A 86 3.76 27.37 -6.69
CA GLU A 86 4.31 27.60 -8.04
C GLU A 86 3.24 27.49 -9.15
N GLY A 87 2.04 27.02 -8.82
CA GLY A 87 0.89 26.99 -9.72
C GLY A 87 0.77 25.72 -10.57
N GLU A 88 -0.12 25.77 -11.56
CA GLU A 88 -0.58 24.59 -12.29
C GLU A 88 0.52 23.90 -13.11
N ASP A 89 1.43 24.66 -13.73
CA ASP A 89 2.46 24.08 -14.59
C ASP A 89 3.53 23.31 -13.79
N ALA A 90 3.92 23.82 -12.62
CA ALA A 90 4.80 23.11 -11.69
C ALA A 90 4.15 21.82 -11.17
N ALA A 91 2.85 21.89 -10.83
CA ALA A 91 2.07 20.71 -10.44
C ALA A 91 2.00 19.64 -11.54
N LYS A 92 1.78 20.05 -12.80
CA LYS A 92 1.79 19.14 -13.96
C LYS A 92 3.14 18.48 -14.14
N GLU A 93 4.23 19.22 -13.99
CA GLU A 93 5.58 18.67 -14.12
C GLU A 93 5.88 17.66 -13.00
N TRP A 94 5.51 17.98 -11.76
CA TRP A 94 5.63 17.05 -10.65
C TRP A 94 4.83 15.76 -10.88
N LEU A 95 3.60 15.86 -11.40
CA LEU A 95 2.77 14.69 -11.73
C LEU A 95 3.38 13.83 -12.85
N ARG A 96 4.04 14.46 -13.83
CA ARG A 96 4.69 13.75 -14.96
C ARG A 96 6.00 13.06 -14.55
N THR A 97 6.64 13.52 -13.48
CA THR A 97 7.90 13.01 -12.96
C THR A 97 7.66 12.17 -11.70
N GLU A 98 7.71 12.77 -10.51
CA GLU A 98 7.60 12.12 -9.20
C GLU A 98 6.27 11.35 -9.05
N GLY A 99 5.14 11.98 -9.42
CA GLY A 99 3.83 11.32 -9.35
C GLY A 99 3.75 10.07 -10.23
N LYS A 100 4.29 10.16 -11.46
CA LYS A 100 4.39 9.03 -12.40
C LYS A 100 5.33 7.95 -11.88
N GLU A 101 6.45 8.32 -11.27
CA GLU A 101 7.39 7.37 -10.68
C GLU A 101 6.75 6.61 -9.52
N ASN A 102 6.03 7.30 -8.63
CA ASN A 102 5.31 6.70 -7.51
C ASN A 102 4.31 5.64 -7.98
N ILE A 103 3.45 5.96 -8.97
CA ILE A 103 2.47 4.99 -9.48
C ILE A 103 3.14 3.86 -10.26
N THR A 104 4.23 4.13 -10.98
CA THR A 104 4.95 3.10 -11.74
C THR A 104 5.65 2.11 -10.80
N LYS A 105 6.27 2.58 -9.72
CA LYS A 105 6.86 1.72 -8.68
C LYS A 105 5.78 0.90 -7.98
N LEU A 106 4.67 1.53 -7.59
CA LEU A 106 3.54 0.84 -6.96
C LEU A 106 2.99 -0.27 -7.87
N ASN A 107 2.79 0.00 -9.15
CA ASN A 107 2.30 -1.00 -10.11
C ASN A 107 3.24 -2.23 -10.19
N LYS A 108 4.57 -2.01 -10.18
CA LYS A 108 5.54 -3.12 -10.14
C LYS A 108 5.43 -3.96 -8.87
N VAL A 109 5.08 -3.35 -7.74
CA VAL A 109 4.86 -4.07 -6.48
C VAL A 109 3.57 -4.86 -6.57
N ILE A 110 2.46 -4.24 -6.98
CA ILE A 110 1.15 -4.91 -7.14
C ILE A 110 1.27 -6.16 -8.00
N VAL A 111 1.98 -6.08 -9.13
CA VAL A 111 2.19 -7.23 -10.04
C VAL A 111 2.87 -8.43 -9.35
N ARG A 112 3.75 -8.19 -8.36
CA ARG A 112 4.45 -9.28 -7.65
C ARG A 112 3.75 -9.72 -6.35
N THR A 113 2.84 -8.91 -5.80
CA THR A 113 2.25 -9.16 -4.48
C THR A 113 0.76 -9.46 -4.46
N ALA A 114 -0.04 -8.91 -5.39
CA ALA A 114 -1.50 -9.06 -5.37
C ALA A 114 -1.97 -10.33 -6.11
N THR A 115 -3.09 -10.88 -5.67
CA THR A 115 -3.75 -12.04 -6.29
C THR A 115 -4.96 -11.62 -7.11
N SER A 116 -5.25 -12.30 -8.22
CA SER A 116 -6.41 -11.96 -9.06
C SER A 116 -7.71 -12.18 -8.30
N TRP A 117 -8.63 -11.22 -8.35
CA TRP A 117 -9.97 -11.41 -7.78
C TRP A 117 -10.82 -12.42 -8.58
N HIS A 118 -10.44 -12.73 -9.83
CA HIS A 118 -11.08 -13.78 -10.63
C HIS A 118 -10.81 -15.19 -10.06
N ASP A 119 -9.80 -15.36 -9.21
CA ASP A 119 -9.54 -16.63 -8.52
C ASP A 119 -10.55 -16.87 -7.39
N ILE A 120 -11.31 -15.84 -7.02
CA ILE A 120 -12.29 -15.84 -5.92
C ILE A 120 -13.74 -15.81 -6.45
N ILE A 121 -13.98 -15.08 -7.55
CA ILE A 121 -15.32 -14.88 -8.12
C ILE A 121 -15.31 -15.26 -9.60
N GLU A 122 -16.26 -16.10 -10.01
CA GLU A 122 -16.59 -16.33 -11.42
C GLU A 122 -17.47 -15.18 -11.95
N VAL A 123 -17.11 -14.66 -13.12
CA VAL A 123 -17.86 -13.62 -13.83
C VAL A 123 -18.49 -14.25 -15.07
N GLU A 124 -19.83 -14.22 -15.16
CA GLU A 124 -20.60 -14.64 -16.35
C GLU A 124 -20.56 -13.60 -17.48
#